data_AF-A0A8H9MVG9-F1
#
_entry.id   AF-A0A8H9MVG9-F1
#
_cell.length_a   1.000
_cell.length_b   1.000
_cell.length_c   1.000
_cell.angle_alpha   90.00
_cell.angle_beta   90.00
_cell.angle_gamma   90.00
#
_symmetry.space_group_name_H-M   'P 1'
#
loop_
_entity.id
_entity.type
_entity.pdbx_description
1 polymer ?
#
loop_
_entity_poly.entity_id
_entity_poly.type
_entity_poly.pdbx_seq_one_letter_code
_entity_poly.pdbx_strand_id
1 'polypeptide(L)'
;MTLDYSAGINHHPSQVGIWIKYNGIRFSDVYNLKLHDGTVLEKMYPHGYSWIREPNSNTNREGEVMDSEVSEIMLVPDEELWSPRPKGELRLRRNLSHIPEANHVHYNPQNKE
;
A
#
# COMPACT_ATOMS: atom_id res chain seq x y z
N MET A 1 -9.56 12.60 13.85
CA MET A 1 -9.43 13.00 12.43
C MET A 1 -10.27 12.06 11.60
N THR A 2 -11.22 12.57 10.84
CA THR A 2 -11.93 11.80 9.80
C THR A 2 -10.99 11.68 8.60
N LEU A 3 -10.69 10.44 8.19
CA LEU A 3 -9.90 10.17 6.99
C LEU A 3 -10.69 10.66 5.77
N ASP A 4 -10.11 11.60 5.02
CA ASP A 4 -10.70 12.12 3.79
C ASP A 4 -10.38 11.19 2.62
N TYR A 5 -11.28 10.26 2.38
CA TYR A 5 -11.15 9.27 1.32
C TYR A 5 -11.35 9.86 -0.09
N SER A 6 -11.65 11.16 -0.23
CA SER A 6 -11.81 11.83 -1.54
C SER A 6 -10.49 12.11 -2.25
N ALA A 7 -9.37 12.05 -1.54
CA ALA A 7 -8.04 12.40 -2.05
C ALA A 7 -7.42 11.38 -3.02
N GLY A 8 -8.10 10.27 -3.34
CA GLY A 8 -7.55 9.21 -4.17
C GLY A 8 -6.43 8.42 -3.48
N ILE A 9 -5.91 7.41 -4.18
CA ILE A 9 -4.79 6.60 -3.70
C ILE A 9 -3.54 7.49 -3.50
N ASN A 10 -2.75 7.24 -2.44
CA ASN A 10 -1.57 8.04 -2.09
C ASN A 10 -0.54 8.17 -3.23
N HIS A 11 -0.38 7.16 -4.07
CA HIS A 11 0.67 7.12 -5.08
C HIS A 11 0.37 6.13 -6.21
N HIS A 12 1.02 6.31 -7.35
CA HIS A 12 1.03 5.30 -8.41
C HIS A 12 1.93 4.11 -8.00
N PRO A 13 1.58 2.84 -8.31
CA PRO A 13 2.38 1.69 -7.89
C PRO A 13 3.80 1.61 -8.47
N SER A 14 4.10 2.39 -9.53
CA SER A 14 5.46 2.50 -10.08
C SER A 14 6.37 3.43 -9.28
N GLN A 15 5.84 4.17 -8.31
CA GLN A 15 6.61 5.07 -7.44
C GLN A 15 7.17 4.28 -6.26
N VAL A 16 8.17 3.45 -6.55
CA VAL A 16 8.84 2.57 -5.58
C VAL A 16 10.04 3.29 -4.95
N GLY A 17 10.28 3.10 -3.65
CA GLY A 17 11.44 3.68 -2.97
C GLY A 17 11.37 5.19 -2.73
N ILE A 18 10.17 5.78 -2.82
CA ILE A 18 9.91 7.21 -2.59
C ILE A 18 8.97 7.38 -1.40
N TRP A 19 9.33 8.28 -0.47
CA TRP A 19 8.47 8.68 0.65
C TRP A 19 7.36 9.61 0.19
N ILE A 20 6.12 9.29 0.55
CA ILE A 20 4.92 10.02 0.15
C ILE A 20 4.04 10.23 1.38
N LYS A 21 3.49 11.43 1.52
CA LYS A 21 2.56 11.77 2.61
C LYS A 21 1.38 10.82 2.63
N TYR A 22 1.07 10.31 3.81
CA TYR A 22 0.02 9.32 3.98
C TYR A 22 -1.34 9.97 4.24
N ASN A 23 -2.31 9.65 3.39
CA ASN A 23 -3.69 10.15 3.48
C ASN A 23 -4.71 9.12 4.01
N GLY A 24 -4.28 7.90 4.36
CA GLY A 24 -5.16 6.81 4.80
C GLY A 24 -5.51 5.76 3.74
N ILE A 25 -5.29 6.01 2.44
CA ILE A 25 -5.63 5.10 1.34
C ILE A 25 -4.38 4.41 0.78
N ARG A 26 -4.36 3.07 0.79
CA ARG A 26 -3.17 2.29 0.42
C ARG A 26 -3.52 1.03 -0.33
N PHE A 27 -2.59 0.55 -1.16
CA PHE A 27 -2.65 -0.81 -1.68
C PHE A 27 -2.30 -1.83 -0.60
N SER A 28 -2.85 -3.05 -0.71
CA SER A 28 -2.43 -4.20 0.10
C SER A 28 -1.04 -4.71 -0.31
N ASP A 29 -0.02 -3.92 0.01
CA ASP A 29 1.38 -4.15 -0.33
C ASP A 29 2.30 -3.87 0.87
N VAL A 30 3.61 -4.11 0.74
CA VAL A 30 4.59 -3.90 1.79
C VAL A 30 5.20 -2.50 1.69
N TYR A 31 5.23 -1.79 2.81
CA TYR A 31 5.69 -0.41 2.93
C TYR A 31 6.71 -0.24 4.05
N ASN A 32 7.62 0.69 3.89
CA ASN A 32 8.26 1.34 5.02
C ASN A 32 7.36 2.49 5.46
N LEU A 33 7.23 2.70 6.76
CA LEU A 33 6.41 3.75 7.36
C LEU A 33 7.32 4.76 8.05
N LYS A 34 6.97 6.02 7.95
CA LYS A 34 7.45 7.06 8.86
C LYS A 34 6.28 7.47 9.74
N LEU A 35 6.48 7.50 11.05
CA LEU A 35 5.47 7.92 12.01
C LEU A 35 5.51 9.44 12.23
N HIS A 36 4.50 9.99 12.89
CA HIS A 36 4.48 11.42 13.21
C HIS A 36 5.58 11.86 14.19
N ASP A 37 6.12 10.93 14.98
CA ASP A 37 7.26 11.18 15.88
C ASP A 37 8.62 11.08 15.17
N GLY A 38 8.64 10.76 13.86
CA GLY A 38 9.84 10.58 13.05
C GLY A 38 10.41 9.16 13.04
N THR A 39 9.87 8.24 13.83
CA THR A 39 10.26 6.82 13.83
C THR A 39 10.04 6.22 12.44
N VAL A 40 11.00 5.42 11.97
CA VAL A 40 10.89 4.65 10.72
C VAL A 40 10.71 3.18 11.04
N LEU A 41 9.66 2.59 10.48
CA LEU A 41 9.37 1.16 10.58
C LEU A 41 9.46 0.53 9.20
N GLU A 42 10.24 -0.54 9.10
CA GLU A 42 10.49 -1.19 7.82
C GLU A 42 9.57 -2.39 7.60
N LYS A 43 9.21 -2.61 6.33
CA LYS A 43 8.49 -3.78 5.83
C LYS A 43 7.19 -4.08 6.58
N MET A 44 6.38 -3.04 6.78
CA MET A 44 5.05 -3.13 7.35
C MET A 44 4.01 -3.45 6.28
N TYR A 45 2.94 -4.14 6.66
CA TYR A 45 1.86 -4.57 5.80
C TYR A 45 0.51 -4.06 6.33
N PRO A 46 -0.38 -3.55 5.47
CA PRO A 46 -1.74 -3.14 5.85
C PRO A 46 -2.56 -4.25 6.47
N HIS A 47 -3.27 -3.94 7.56
CA HIS A 47 -4.23 -4.83 8.20
C HIS A 47 -5.44 -4.04 8.71
N GLY A 48 -6.54 -3.99 7.95
CA GLY A 48 -7.69 -3.16 8.31
C GLY A 48 -7.33 -1.67 8.40
N TYR A 49 -7.43 -1.09 9.60
CA TYR A 49 -7.10 0.33 9.89
C TYR A 49 -5.71 0.51 10.51
N SER A 50 -4.85 -0.48 10.35
CA SER A 50 -3.52 -0.51 10.97
C SER A 50 -2.47 -1.14 10.04
N TRP A 51 -1.29 -1.34 10.60
CA TRP A 51 -0.11 -1.89 9.97
C TRP A 51 0.55 -2.90 10.89
N ILE A 52 1.00 -4.03 10.32
CA ILE A 52 1.67 -5.13 11.04
C ILE A 52 2.93 -5.56 10.29
N ARG A 53 3.92 -6.16 10.96
CA ARG A 53 5.19 -6.55 10.32
C ARG A 53 5.03 -7.68 9.31
N GLU A 54 4.26 -8.73 9.62
CA GLU A 54 4.03 -9.83 8.68
C GLU A 54 2.57 -10.29 8.75
N PRO A 55 1.92 -10.61 7.61
CA PRO A 55 0.52 -11.01 7.57
C PRO A 55 0.18 -12.30 8.33
N ASN A 56 1.18 -13.04 8.81
CA ASN A 56 1.02 -14.34 9.46
C ASN A 56 1.96 -14.52 10.66
N SER A 57 2.66 -13.48 11.10
CA SER A 57 3.41 -13.60 12.34
C SER A 57 2.41 -13.64 13.50
N ASN A 58 2.55 -14.63 14.37
CA ASN A 58 1.87 -14.70 15.68
C ASN A 58 2.27 -13.54 16.62
N THR A 59 2.86 -12.47 16.07
CA THR A 59 3.19 -11.25 16.78
C THR A 59 1.90 -10.73 17.38
N ASN A 60 1.84 -10.82 18.70
CA ASN A 60 0.91 -10.09 19.54
C ASN A 60 0.72 -8.67 19.01
N ARG A 61 -0.49 -8.11 19.18
CA ARG A 61 -0.87 -6.73 18.81
C ARG A 61 0.10 -5.62 19.27
N GLU A 62 1.09 -5.93 20.09
CA GLU A 62 2.16 -5.04 20.55
C GLU A 62 3.02 -4.44 19.43
N GLY A 63 2.95 -4.97 18.20
CA GLY A 63 3.62 -4.41 17.02
C GLY A 63 2.69 -3.76 15.97
N GLU A 64 1.41 -3.60 16.30
CA GLU A 64 0.41 -2.98 15.42
C GLU A 64 0.51 -1.45 15.50
N VAL A 65 0.50 -0.79 14.35
CA VAL A 65 0.54 0.68 14.24
C VAL A 65 -0.72 1.17 13.56
N MET A 66 -1.42 2.12 14.16
CA MET A 66 -2.66 2.66 13.60
C MET A 66 -2.38 3.60 12.44
N ASP A 67 -3.31 3.68 11.49
CA ASP A 67 -3.21 4.62 10.36
C ASP A 67 -2.99 6.07 10.79
N SER A 68 -3.57 6.48 11.92
CA SER A 68 -3.43 7.84 12.47
C SER A 68 -2.05 8.18 13.02
N GLU A 69 -1.16 7.20 13.16
CA GLU A 69 0.20 7.39 13.64
C GLU A 69 1.20 7.61 12.50
N VAL A 70 0.80 7.27 11.26
CA VAL A 70 1.66 7.25 10.08
C VAL A 70 1.62 8.61 9.37
N SER A 71 2.79 9.20 9.16
CA SER A 71 2.97 10.47 8.46
C SER A 71 3.27 10.28 6.98
N GLU A 72 4.13 9.32 6.64
CA GLU A 72 4.55 9.01 5.28
C GLU A 72 4.68 7.51 5.07
N ILE A 73 4.44 7.07 3.83
CA ILE A 73 4.65 5.69 3.40
C ILE A 73 5.61 5.64 2.23
N MET A 74 6.35 4.54 2.12
CA MET A 74 7.22 4.25 0.98
C MET A 74 7.01 2.82 0.52
N LEU A 75 6.62 2.64 -0.73
CA LEU A 75 6.46 1.32 -1.32
C LEU A 75 7.85 0.64 -1.41
N VAL A 76 7.99 -0.52 -0.77
CA VAL A 76 9.29 -1.23 -0.64
C VAL A 76 9.76 -1.74 -2.01
N PRO A 77 11.05 -1.59 -2.39
CA PRO A 77 11.62 -2.18 -3.60
C PRO A 77 11.50 -3.70 -3.66
N ASP A 78 11.39 -4.24 -4.88
CA ASP A 78 11.19 -5.68 -5.09
C ASP A 78 12.32 -6.53 -4.51
N GLU A 79 13.55 -6.01 -4.55
CA GLU A 79 14.76 -6.64 -4.03
C GLU A 79 14.68 -6.86 -2.51
N GLU A 80 13.93 -6.01 -1.82
CA GLU A 80 13.80 -6.02 -0.35
C GLU A 80 12.57 -6.80 0.13
N LEU A 81 11.66 -7.16 -0.77
CA LEU A 81 10.47 -7.95 -0.45
C LEU A 81 10.84 -9.39 -0.07
N TRP A 82 10.24 -9.86 1.02
CA TRP A 82 10.31 -11.25 1.42
C TRP A 82 9.56 -12.16 0.43
N SER A 83 10.01 -13.41 0.33
CA SER A 83 9.32 -14.46 -0.43
C SER A 83 8.10 -14.97 0.37
N PRO A 84 6.95 -15.30 -0.26
CA PRO A 84 6.70 -15.42 -1.70
C PRO A 84 5.92 -14.23 -2.30
N ARG A 85 6.28 -12.98 -1.98
CA ARG A 85 5.54 -11.82 -2.52
C ARG A 85 5.70 -11.67 -4.04
N PRO A 86 4.65 -11.23 -4.76
CA PRO A 86 4.76 -10.89 -6.17
C PRO A 86 5.72 -9.71 -6.35
N LYS A 87 6.51 -9.76 -7.43
CA LYS A 87 7.50 -8.75 -7.82
C LYS A 87 7.26 -8.32 -9.27
N GLY A 88 7.86 -7.22 -9.69
CA GLY A 88 7.87 -6.68 -11.04
C GLY A 88 6.46 -6.42 -11.58
N GLU A 89 6.24 -6.80 -12.84
CA GLU A 89 4.99 -6.58 -13.56
C GLU A 89 3.76 -7.19 -12.86
N LEU A 90 3.93 -8.34 -12.18
CA LEU A 90 2.83 -8.98 -11.46
C LEU A 90 2.36 -8.13 -10.27
N ARG A 91 3.29 -7.53 -9.54
CA ARG A 91 3.01 -6.62 -8.43
C ARG A 91 2.34 -5.34 -8.93
N LEU A 92 2.88 -4.76 -10.01
CA LEU A 92 2.35 -3.56 -10.65
C LEU A 92 0.89 -3.78 -11.09
N ARG A 93 0.62 -4.84 -11.85
CA ARG A 93 -0.74 -5.18 -12.32
C ARG A 93 -1.71 -5.40 -11.17
N ARG A 94 -1.29 -6.14 -10.13
CA ARG A 94 -2.11 -6.36 -8.94
C ARG A 94 -2.50 -5.04 -8.28
N ASN A 95 -1.56 -4.10 -8.12
CA ASN A 95 -1.90 -2.84 -7.48
C ASN A 95 -2.77 -1.95 -8.40
N LEU A 96 -2.48 -1.91 -9.70
CA LEU A 96 -3.27 -1.15 -10.67
C LEU A 96 -4.73 -1.62 -10.76
N SER A 97 -5.02 -2.92 -10.61
CA SER A 97 -6.40 -3.42 -10.65
C SER A 97 -7.31 -2.84 -9.56
N HIS A 98 -6.73 -2.20 -8.54
CA HIS A 98 -7.46 -1.54 -7.45
C HIS A 98 -7.71 -0.05 -7.73
N ILE A 99 -7.15 0.51 -8.81
CA ILE A 99 -7.42 1.89 -9.23
C ILE A 99 -8.64 1.86 -10.16
N PRO A 100 -9.75 2.57 -9.85
CA PRO A 100 -10.96 2.56 -10.66
C PRO A 100 -10.72 2.90 -12.14
N GLU A 101 -9.83 3.86 -12.41
CA GLU A 101 -9.49 4.32 -13.77
C GLU A 101 -8.77 3.26 -14.62
N ALA A 102 -8.00 2.35 -13.99
CA ALA A 102 -7.31 1.27 -14.70
C ALA A 102 -8.28 0.18 -15.18
N ASN A 103 -9.44 0.02 -14.53
CA ASN A 103 -10.47 -0.94 -14.93
C ASN A 103 -11.37 -0.40 -16.06
N HIS A 104 -11.36 0.91 -16.34
CA HIS A 104 -12.16 1.50 -17.42
C HIS A 104 -11.53 1.35 -18.82
N VAL A 105 -10.26 0.95 -18.92
CA VAL A 105 -9.61 0.76 -20.24
C VAL A 105 -9.90 -0.64 -20.84
N HIS A 106 -10.36 -1.60 -20.04
CA HIS A 106 -10.60 -2.98 -20.50
C HIS A 106 -12.07 -3.41 -20.60
N TYR A 107 -13.03 -2.56 -20.25
CA TYR A 107 -14.44 -2.82 -20.51
C TYR A 107 -14.99 -1.84 -21.55
N ASN A 108 -14.69 -2.13 -22.83
CA ASN A 108 -15.47 -1.57 -23.92
C ASN A 108 -16.55 -2.61 -24.32
N PRO A 109 -17.83 -2.45 -23.93
CA PRO A 109 -18.90 -3.36 -24.30
C PRO A 109 -19.31 -3.28 -25.79
N GLN A 110 -18.63 -2.48 -26.64
CA GLN A 110 -19.04 -2.26 -28.03
C GLN A 110 -18.52 -3.28 -29.07
N ASN A 111 -17.81 -4.35 -28.69
CA ASN A 111 -17.46 -5.42 -29.66
C ASN A 111 -18.50 -6.57 -29.66
N LYS A 112 -19.78 -6.21 -29.79
CA LYS A 112 -20.83 -7.11 -30.25
C LYS A 112 -21.64 -6.40 -31.33
N GLU A 113 -21.11 -6.43 -32.54
CA GLU A 113 -21.90 -6.43 -33.78
C GLU A 113 -21.43 -7.61 -34.64
#